data_AF-D8PSZ0-F1
#
_entry.id   AF-D8PSZ0-F1
#
_cell.length_a   1.000
_cell.length_b   1.000
_cell.length_c   1.000
_cell.angle_alpha   90.00
_cell.angle_beta   90.00
_cell.angle_gamma   90.00
#
_symmetry.space_group_name_H-M   'P 1'
#
loop_
_entity.id
_entity.type
_entity.pdbx_description
1 polymer ?
#
loop_
_entity_poly.entity_id
_entity_poly.type
_entity_poly.pdbx_seq_one_letter_code
_entity_poly.pdbx_strand_id
1 'polypeptide(L)'
;MSRPDLYRAGNTTSARFDNVREGTDVIVTDGKVGPTLVTGLKAINDAGTHWLIAPASEMTLTTYKSHLRALNAKAVRYDQLQTADAHVEAIELAAQSAHTDRATRFVYNALASVVHKSITIADWDENDYAYIAVLARGLEDGSLQLSELVWTEEGGWSKSKAFVARAVSAYMAHEAAAVKLAEDEDAEADAANDHAYLTAVLKLDDSQNPCCAA
;
A
#
# COMPACT_ATOMS: atom_id res chain seq x y z
N MET A 1 -21.03 10.02 8.95
CA MET A 1 -20.88 9.39 10.29
C MET A 1 -19.41 9.06 10.47
N SER A 2 -18.86 9.13 11.69
CA SER A 2 -17.42 8.84 11.90
C SER A 2 -17.06 7.38 11.58
N ARG A 3 -15.86 7.20 11.02
CA ARG A 3 -15.25 5.90 10.71
C ARG A 3 -14.82 5.22 12.04
N PRO A 4 -14.70 3.87 12.10
CA PRO A 4 -14.17 3.19 13.29
C PRO A 4 -12.64 3.19 13.29
N ASP A 5 -12.05 4.07 14.11
CA ASP A 5 -10.60 4.29 14.16
C ASP A 5 -9.85 3.05 14.67
N LEU A 6 -8.88 2.55 13.88
CA LEU A 6 -8.00 1.42 14.17
C LEU A 6 -6.67 1.93 14.75
N TYR A 7 -6.22 1.36 15.88
CA TYR A 7 -5.05 1.87 16.61
C TYR A 7 -3.81 0.98 16.43
N ARG A 8 -2.70 1.59 16.02
CA ARG A 8 -1.34 1.04 16.13
C ARG A 8 -0.37 2.08 16.70
N ALA A 9 0.76 1.60 17.22
CA ALA A 9 1.76 2.45 17.87
C ALA A 9 2.49 3.31 16.82
N GLY A 10 2.26 4.63 16.88
CA GLY A 10 3.07 5.63 16.19
C GLY A 10 4.24 6.11 17.06
N ASN A 11 5.08 6.98 16.49
CA ASN A 11 6.19 7.61 17.22
C ASN A 11 5.69 8.62 18.28
N THR A 12 6.62 9.15 19.07
CA THR A 12 6.40 9.85 20.36
C THR A 12 5.60 11.16 20.30
N THR A 13 5.09 11.58 19.14
CA THR A 13 4.41 12.88 18.96
C THR A 13 2.96 12.79 18.48
N SER A 14 2.46 11.66 17.96
CA SER A 14 1.03 11.50 17.63
C SER A 14 0.55 10.05 17.59
N ALA A 15 -0.65 9.81 18.12
CA ALA A 15 -1.41 8.60 17.81
C ALA A 15 -2.02 8.72 16.41
N ARG A 16 -1.90 7.67 15.60
CA ARG A 16 -2.34 7.63 14.20
C ARG A 16 -3.27 6.44 13.96
N PHE A 17 -4.01 6.48 12.86
CA PHE A 17 -5.11 5.57 12.56
C PHE A 17 -5.00 5.04 11.12
N ASP A 18 -5.22 3.75 10.90
CA ASP A 18 -5.26 3.16 9.55
C ASP A 18 -6.63 3.39 8.89
N ASN A 19 -6.66 4.10 7.75
CA ASN A 19 -7.87 4.28 6.94
C ASN A 19 -8.22 3.02 6.13
N VAL A 20 -8.85 2.02 6.76
CA VAL A 20 -9.32 0.80 6.07
C VAL A 20 -10.37 1.13 4.99
N ARG A 21 -9.96 1.08 3.73
CA ARG A 21 -10.78 1.36 2.53
C ARG A 21 -11.27 0.08 1.88
N GLU A 22 -12.52 0.11 1.44
CA GLU A 22 -13.16 -0.91 0.63
C GLU A 22 -12.48 -0.97 -0.75
N GLY A 23 -12.17 -2.16 -1.28
CA GLY A 23 -11.46 -2.32 -2.56
C GLY A 23 -9.95 -1.97 -2.56
N THR A 24 -9.42 -1.35 -1.49
CA THR A 24 -7.99 -1.01 -1.34
C THR A 24 -7.31 -1.80 -0.20
N ASP A 25 -7.99 -2.03 0.93
CA ASP A 25 -7.44 -2.75 2.08
C ASP A 25 -8.06 -4.15 2.29
N VAL A 26 -9.17 -4.46 1.62
CA VAL A 26 -9.84 -5.78 1.63
C VAL A 26 -10.68 -6.00 0.37
N ILE A 27 -10.66 -7.22 -0.20
CA ILE A 27 -11.67 -7.66 -1.19
C ILE A 27 -13.02 -7.82 -0.49
N VAL A 28 -14.10 -7.44 -1.18
CA VAL A 28 -15.47 -7.70 -0.77
C VAL A 28 -16.18 -8.53 -1.85
N THR A 29 -15.97 -9.85 -1.85
CA THR A 29 -16.74 -10.80 -2.67
C THR A 29 -17.94 -11.29 -1.87
N ASP A 30 -19.17 -11.06 -2.38
CA ASP A 30 -20.45 -11.29 -1.69
C ASP A 30 -20.50 -10.80 -0.22
N GLY A 31 -19.62 -9.85 0.13
CA GLY A 31 -19.54 -9.21 1.44
C GLY A 31 -18.46 -9.69 2.43
N LYS A 32 -17.49 -10.58 2.13
CA LYS A 32 -16.91 -11.47 3.18
C LYS A 32 -15.41 -11.97 3.09
N VAL A 33 -14.69 -12.27 4.23
CA VAL A 33 -13.29 -12.88 4.36
C VAL A 33 -12.99 -13.62 5.73
N GLY A 34 -11.82 -14.26 6.06
CA GLY A 34 -11.58 -15.03 7.34
C GLY A 34 -10.14 -15.43 7.91
N PRO A 35 -10.00 -16.50 8.79
CA PRO A 35 -9.41 -16.77 10.21
C PRO A 35 -7.92 -16.55 10.66
N THR A 36 -7.47 -16.19 11.92
CA THR A 36 -8.04 -15.71 13.26
C THR A 36 -6.99 -14.97 14.22
N LEU A 37 -7.40 -14.14 15.23
CA LEU A 37 -6.66 -13.26 16.24
C LEU A 37 -7.56 -12.78 17.41
N VAL A 38 -8.77 -12.26 17.11
CA VAL A 38 -9.93 -12.16 18.02
C VAL A 38 -11.03 -13.01 17.40
N THR A 39 -12.06 -13.45 18.13
CA THR A 39 -13.24 -14.09 17.51
C THR A 39 -13.83 -13.14 16.45
N GLY A 40 -13.52 -13.41 15.18
CA GLY A 40 -13.93 -12.59 14.04
C GLY A 40 -12.88 -11.68 13.38
N LEU A 41 -11.63 -11.63 13.84
CA LEU A 41 -10.49 -10.93 13.20
C LEU A 41 -9.23 -11.80 13.16
N LYS A 42 -8.26 -11.58 12.26
CA LYS A 42 -6.94 -12.23 12.18
C LYS A 42 -5.76 -11.29 12.05
N ALA A 43 -4.57 -11.73 12.45
CA ALA A 43 -3.31 -11.09 12.06
C ALA A 43 -2.73 -11.84 10.86
N ILE A 44 -2.24 -11.10 9.86
CA ILE A 44 -1.41 -11.61 8.76
C ILE A 44 -0.14 -10.77 8.74
N ASN A 45 1.03 -11.39 8.59
CA ASN A 45 2.18 -10.66 8.06
C ASN A 45 1.96 -10.53 6.55
N ASP A 46 1.91 -9.30 6.06
CA ASP A 46 1.49 -8.98 4.70
C ASP A 46 2.69 -8.60 3.81
N ALA A 47 3.66 -7.88 4.38
CA ALA A 47 4.99 -7.70 3.82
C ALA A 47 5.97 -7.30 4.94
N GLY A 48 7.06 -8.04 5.14
CA GLY A 48 8.15 -7.66 6.05
C GLY A 48 7.72 -7.29 7.48
N THR A 49 7.77 -5.99 7.82
CA THR A 49 7.35 -5.43 9.11
C THR A 49 5.87 -5.02 9.15
N HIS A 50 5.17 -5.01 8.02
CA HIS A 50 3.76 -4.65 7.90
C HIS A 50 2.84 -5.85 8.17
N TRP A 51 1.80 -5.62 8.97
CA TRP A 51 0.83 -6.64 9.36
C TRP A 51 -0.58 -6.12 9.16
N LEU A 52 -1.43 -6.93 8.54
CA LEU A 52 -2.85 -6.67 8.42
C LEU A 52 -3.63 -7.30 9.56
N ILE A 53 -4.56 -6.52 10.12
CA ILE A 53 -5.74 -7.09 10.77
C ILE A 53 -6.75 -7.36 9.65
N ALA A 54 -7.06 -8.62 9.38
CA ALA A 54 -8.12 -9.04 8.45
C ALA A 54 -9.28 -9.69 9.23
N PRO A 55 -10.40 -10.12 8.61
CA PRO A 55 -11.49 -10.84 9.30
C PRO A 55 -11.11 -12.27 9.77
N ALA A 56 -12.00 -12.99 10.50
CA ALA A 56 -11.73 -14.39 10.93
C ALA A 56 -12.69 -15.52 10.48
N SER A 57 -13.77 -15.22 9.80
CA SER A 57 -14.56 -16.20 9.04
C SER A 57 -15.50 -15.41 8.15
N GLU A 58 -15.85 -15.96 7.01
CA GLU A 58 -16.63 -15.33 5.92
C GLU A 58 -17.76 -14.40 6.43
N MET A 59 -17.50 -13.09 6.60
CA MET A 59 -18.41 -12.15 7.31
C MET A 59 -18.59 -10.77 6.69
N THR A 60 -19.77 -10.18 6.89
CA THR A 60 -20.14 -8.85 6.38
C THR A 60 -19.17 -7.75 6.80
N LEU A 61 -19.01 -6.72 5.97
CA LEU A 61 -18.26 -5.50 6.29
C LEU A 61 -18.73 -4.82 7.58
N THR A 62 -20.04 -4.89 7.90
CA THR A 62 -20.60 -4.38 9.17
C THR A 62 -20.16 -5.22 10.36
N THR A 63 -20.15 -6.55 10.22
CA THR A 63 -19.63 -7.49 11.22
C THR A 63 -18.14 -7.26 11.46
N TYR A 64 -17.35 -7.12 10.39
CA TYR A 64 -15.92 -6.80 10.44
C TYR A 64 -15.66 -5.47 11.16
N LYS A 65 -16.33 -4.38 10.76
CA LYS A 65 -16.25 -3.07 11.44
C LYS A 65 -16.69 -3.13 12.91
N SER A 66 -17.61 -4.03 13.28
CA SER A 66 -18.00 -4.28 14.67
C SER A 66 -16.89 -4.99 15.47
N HIS A 67 -16.29 -6.04 14.91
CA HIS A 67 -15.17 -6.74 15.54
C HIS A 67 -13.94 -5.83 15.68
N LEU A 68 -13.64 -4.99 14.68
CA LEU A 68 -12.58 -3.98 14.76
C LEU A 68 -12.82 -3.02 15.94
N ARG A 69 -14.03 -2.46 16.07
CA ARG A 69 -14.39 -1.65 17.25
C ARG A 69 -14.18 -2.40 18.58
N ALA A 70 -14.52 -3.69 18.62
CA ALA A 70 -14.35 -4.54 19.81
C ALA A 70 -12.89 -4.92 20.12
N LEU A 71 -11.99 -4.89 19.12
CA LEU A 71 -10.54 -4.98 19.30
C LEU A 71 -9.97 -3.63 19.76
N ASN A 72 -10.36 -2.53 19.13
CA ASN A 72 -9.88 -1.18 19.44
C ASN A 72 -10.29 -0.76 20.87
N ALA A 73 -11.48 -1.16 21.33
CA ALA A 73 -11.92 -1.01 22.72
C ALA A 73 -11.12 -1.84 23.76
N LYS A 74 -10.27 -2.77 23.31
CA LYS A 74 -9.32 -3.53 24.13
C LYS A 74 -7.86 -3.09 23.93
N ALA A 75 -7.60 -2.21 22.96
CA ALA A 75 -6.27 -1.66 22.72
C ALA A 75 -5.96 -0.63 23.80
N VAL A 76 -5.16 -1.03 24.78
CA VAL A 76 -4.54 -0.07 25.72
C VAL A 76 -3.58 0.81 24.92
N ARG A 77 -3.60 2.12 25.18
CA ARG A 77 -2.64 3.02 24.55
C ARG A 77 -1.22 2.65 24.96
N TYR A 78 -0.29 2.74 24.02
CA TYR A 78 1.13 2.45 24.27
C TYR A 78 1.74 3.42 25.31
N ASP A 79 1.21 4.65 25.43
CA ASP A 79 1.62 5.64 26.44
C ASP A 79 1.36 5.23 27.91
N GLN A 80 0.55 4.19 28.14
CA GLN A 80 0.28 3.61 29.47
C GLN A 80 1.10 2.35 29.76
N LEU A 81 1.89 1.87 28.80
CA LEU A 81 2.76 0.69 28.94
C LEU A 81 4.23 1.13 29.06
N GLN A 82 4.72 1.31 30.28
CA GLN A 82 6.12 1.65 30.56
C GLN A 82 7.11 0.49 30.29
N THR A 83 7.25 0.06 29.03
CA THR A 83 8.37 -0.80 28.57
C THR A 83 8.64 -0.66 27.07
N ALA A 84 9.91 -0.35 26.76
CA ALA A 84 10.56 -0.37 25.44
C ALA A 84 10.14 0.69 24.40
N ASP A 85 11.14 1.29 23.77
CA ASP A 85 10.97 2.12 22.57
C ASP A 85 10.62 1.23 21.36
N ALA A 86 9.36 1.26 20.93
CA ALA A 86 8.96 0.83 19.60
C ALA A 86 9.30 1.94 18.58
N HIS A 87 10.59 2.26 18.42
CA HIS A 87 11.05 3.18 17.38
C HIS A 87 10.90 2.48 16.02
N VAL A 88 9.82 2.80 15.29
CA VAL A 88 9.66 2.39 13.90
C VAL A 88 10.67 3.20 13.09
N GLU A 89 11.85 2.61 12.83
CA GLU A 89 12.85 3.19 11.94
C GLU A 89 12.21 3.49 10.58
N ALA A 90 12.35 4.73 10.13
CA ALA A 90 11.90 5.11 8.79
C ALA A 90 12.68 4.29 7.76
N ILE A 91 11.98 3.68 6.81
CA ILE A 91 12.62 2.92 5.75
C ILE A 91 13.28 3.91 4.78
N GLU A 92 14.60 4.06 4.93
CA GLU A 92 15.42 4.78 3.97
C GLU A 92 15.48 3.99 2.66
N LEU A 93 14.94 4.59 1.60
CA LEU A 93 15.03 4.09 0.23
C LEU A 93 16.17 4.79 -0.51
N ALA A 94 16.76 4.11 -1.48
CA ALA A 94 17.67 4.73 -2.42
C ALA A 94 16.86 5.54 -3.46
N ALA A 95 17.41 6.66 -3.93
CA ALA A 95 16.77 7.46 -4.97
C ALA A 95 16.64 6.72 -6.33
N GLN A 96 17.44 5.67 -6.54
CA GLN A 96 17.38 4.77 -7.70
C GLN A 96 17.72 3.33 -7.26
N SER A 97 17.01 2.35 -7.83
CA SER A 97 17.25 0.92 -7.63
C SER A 97 18.54 0.44 -8.31
N ALA A 98 19.31 -0.38 -7.59
CA ALA A 98 20.48 -1.10 -8.10
C ALA A 98 20.13 -2.54 -8.55
N HIS A 99 18.87 -2.96 -8.44
CA HIS A 99 18.40 -4.30 -8.78
C HIS A 99 18.71 -4.67 -10.25
N THR A 100 19.04 -5.93 -10.53
CA THR A 100 19.51 -6.35 -11.86
C THR A 100 18.41 -6.33 -12.92
N ASP A 101 17.22 -6.85 -12.58
CA ASP A 101 16.06 -6.79 -13.48
C ASP A 101 15.62 -5.35 -13.79
N ARG A 102 15.12 -5.12 -15.01
CA ARG A 102 14.65 -3.81 -15.46
C ARG A 102 13.25 -3.48 -14.91
N ALA A 103 12.32 -4.43 -14.91
CA ALA A 103 10.95 -4.18 -14.49
C ALA A 103 10.89 -3.85 -12.98
N THR A 104 11.64 -4.59 -12.15
CA THR A 104 11.79 -4.30 -10.72
C THR A 104 12.38 -2.89 -10.50
N ARG A 105 13.44 -2.51 -11.21
CA ARG A 105 14.03 -1.16 -11.11
C ARG A 105 13.03 -0.05 -11.39
N PHE A 106 12.23 -0.21 -12.45
CA PHE A 106 11.23 0.77 -12.84
C PHE A 106 10.12 0.94 -11.79
N VAL A 107 9.56 -0.17 -11.32
CA VAL A 107 8.53 -0.14 -10.26
C VAL A 107 9.10 0.41 -8.95
N TYR A 108 10.32 0.01 -8.56
CA TYR A 108 10.99 0.60 -7.40
C TYR A 108 11.14 2.12 -7.50
N ASN A 109 11.68 2.62 -8.62
CA ASN A 109 11.94 4.06 -8.79
C ASN A 109 10.65 4.90 -8.71
N ALA A 110 9.54 4.36 -9.22
CA ALA A 110 8.21 4.98 -9.09
C ALA A 110 7.71 4.98 -7.63
N LEU A 111 7.77 3.84 -6.94
CA LEU A 111 7.37 3.73 -5.53
C LEU A 111 8.24 4.59 -4.60
N ALA A 112 9.56 4.58 -4.78
CA ALA A 112 10.50 5.42 -4.05
C ALA A 112 10.23 6.91 -4.31
N SER A 113 9.92 7.30 -5.55
CA SER A 113 9.50 8.67 -5.85
C SER A 113 8.20 9.08 -5.15
N VAL A 114 7.20 8.20 -5.04
CA VAL A 114 5.95 8.46 -4.29
C VAL A 114 6.26 8.74 -2.81
N VAL A 115 7.16 7.98 -2.20
CA VAL A 115 7.58 8.13 -0.80
C VAL A 115 8.43 9.38 -0.60
N HIS A 116 9.50 9.57 -1.38
CA HIS A 116 10.43 10.69 -1.20
C HIS A 116 9.81 12.07 -1.52
N LYS A 117 8.87 12.13 -2.47
CA LYS A 117 8.19 13.38 -2.87
C LYS A 117 6.83 13.56 -2.18
N SER A 118 6.38 12.59 -1.36
CA SER A 118 5.04 12.53 -0.76
C SER A 118 3.92 12.81 -1.77
N ILE A 119 3.93 12.11 -2.92
CA ILE A 119 3.01 12.35 -4.04
C ILE A 119 1.57 12.08 -3.58
N THR A 120 0.75 13.13 -3.48
CA THR A 120 -0.60 13.09 -2.90
C THR A 120 -1.52 12.08 -3.60
N ILE A 121 -1.98 11.07 -2.85
CA ILE A 121 -3.01 10.10 -3.29
C ILE A 121 -4.29 10.27 -2.44
N ALA A 122 -5.46 10.13 -3.06
CA ALA A 122 -6.75 10.31 -2.40
C ALA A 122 -7.02 9.26 -1.30
N ASP A 123 -7.54 9.71 -0.15
CA ASP A 123 -7.72 8.95 1.10
C ASP A 123 -6.44 8.23 1.59
N TRP A 124 -5.22 8.69 1.24
CA TRP A 124 -3.96 8.14 1.78
C TRP A 124 -3.42 8.94 2.96
N ASP A 125 -2.84 8.23 3.94
CA ASP A 125 -2.14 8.79 5.10
C ASP A 125 -0.70 8.25 5.24
N GLU A 126 0.07 8.75 6.21
CA GLU A 126 1.49 8.42 6.37
C GLU A 126 1.78 6.91 6.54
N ASN A 127 0.81 6.11 6.99
CA ASN A 127 0.96 4.65 7.07
C ASN A 127 0.97 4.00 5.68
N ASP A 128 0.28 4.57 4.70
CA ASP A 128 0.23 4.07 3.33
C ASP A 128 1.56 4.30 2.60
N TYR A 129 2.16 5.48 2.77
CA TYR A 129 3.52 5.75 2.25
C TYR A 129 4.56 4.87 2.94
N ALA A 130 4.43 4.62 4.26
CA ALA A 130 5.29 3.67 4.97
C ALA A 130 5.14 2.23 4.45
N TYR A 131 3.92 1.80 4.11
CA TYR A 131 3.68 0.51 3.47
C TYR A 131 4.26 0.43 2.05
N ILE A 132 4.14 1.49 1.25
CA ILE A 132 4.85 1.57 -0.05
C ILE A 132 6.38 1.49 0.15
N ALA A 133 6.93 2.09 1.19
CA ALA A 133 8.36 1.95 1.49
C ALA A 133 8.76 0.52 1.87
N VAL A 134 7.90 -0.23 2.58
CA VAL A 134 8.09 -1.68 2.82
C VAL A 134 8.09 -2.45 1.50
N LEU A 135 7.12 -2.22 0.61
CA LEU A 135 7.03 -2.92 -0.68
C LEU A 135 8.20 -2.57 -1.61
N ALA A 136 8.61 -1.30 -1.68
CA ALA A 136 9.77 -0.87 -2.44
C ALA A 136 11.05 -1.53 -1.92
N ARG A 137 11.29 -1.52 -0.61
CA ARG A 137 12.45 -2.21 -0.02
C ARG A 137 12.46 -3.70 -0.33
N GLY A 138 11.31 -4.37 -0.23
CA GLY A 138 11.19 -5.80 -0.54
C GLY A 138 11.48 -6.15 -2.01
N LEU A 139 11.18 -5.24 -2.93
CA LEU A 139 11.56 -5.36 -4.34
C LEU A 139 13.08 -5.21 -4.56
N GLU A 140 13.74 -4.34 -3.79
CA GLU A 140 15.19 -4.10 -3.92
C GLU A 140 16.03 -5.21 -3.28
N ASP A 141 15.65 -5.67 -2.09
CA ASP A 141 16.35 -6.77 -1.39
C ASP A 141 15.90 -8.18 -1.82
N GLY A 142 14.90 -8.26 -2.71
CA GLY A 142 14.40 -9.50 -3.30
C GLY A 142 13.53 -10.35 -2.37
N SER A 143 13.15 -9.84 -1.19
CA SER A 143 12.20 -10.51 -0.28
C SER A 143 10.74 -10.49 -0.76
N LEU A 144 10.44 -9.71 -1.80
CA LEU A 144 9.15 -9.65 -2.49
C LEU A 144 9.40 -9.66 -4.01
N GLN A 145 8.85 -10.65 -4.73
CA GLN A 145 9.01 -10.69 -6.19
C GLN A 145 7.99 -9.78 -6.88
N LEU A 146 8.42 -9.12 -7.97
CA LEU A 146 7.53 -8.27 -8.77
C LEU A 146 6.29 -9.02 -9.28
N SER A 147 6.41 -10.31 -9.61
CA SER A 147 5.29 -11.17 -10.02
C SER A 147 4.16 -11.27 -8.99
N GLU A 148 4.43 -11.01 -7.71
CA GLU A 148 3.43 -11.00 -6.63
C GLU A 148 2.62 -9.68 -6.62
N LEU A 149 3.15 -8.63 -7.27
CA LEU A 149 2.55 -7.29 -7.43
C LEU A 149 1.91 -7.05 -8.80
N VAL A 150 2.19 -7.90 -9.80
CA VAL A 150 1.51 -7.88 -11.10
C VAL A 150 0.14 -8.56 -10.98
N TRP A 151 -0.90 -7.96 -11.57
CA TRP A 151 -2.22 -8.58 -11.58
C TRP A 151 -2.36 -9.71 -12.61
N THR A 152 -3.11 -10.74 -12.24
CA THR A 152 -3.50 -11.88 -13.09
C THR A 152 -4.90 -12.34 -12.68
N GLU A 153 -5.66 -12.93 -13.61
CA GLU A 153 -6.98 -13.52 -13.28
C GLU A 153 -6.87 -14.60 -12.19
N GLU A 154 -5.85 -15.48 -12.30
CA GLU A 154 -5.61 -16.57 -11.36
C GLU A 154 -5.11 -16.10 -9.99
N GLY A 155 -4.19 -15.11 -9.97
CA GLY A 155 -3.60 -14.56 -8.74
C GLY A 155 -4.46 -13.49 -8.05
N GLY A 156 -5.49 -12.99 -8.75
CA GLY A 156 -6.50 -12.08 -8.22
C GLY A 156 -5.96 -10.74 -7.68
N TRP A 157 -6.80 -10.09 -6.89
CA TRP A 157 -6.48 -8.87 -6.16
C TRP A 157 -5.69 -9.19 -4.87
N SER A 158 -4.76 -8.33 -4.49
CA SER A 158 -4.18 -8.27 -3.14
C SER A 158 -3.95 -6.80 -2.76
N LYS A 159 -3.89 -6.48 -1.45
CA LYS A 159 -3.63 -5.10 -0.98
C LYS A 159 -2.35 -4.56 -1.63
N SER A 160 -1.30 -5.38 -1.64
CA SER A 160 -0.02 -5.05 -2.27
C SER A 160 -0.16 -4.63 -3.75
N LYS A 161 -0.91 -5.40 -4.58
CA LYS A 161 -1.22 -5.03 -5.97
C LYS A 161 -2.00 -3.72 -6.07
N ALA A 162 -3.06 -3.55 -5.28
CA ALA A 162 -3.90 -2.36 -5.29
C ALA A 162 -3.13 -1.09 -4.90
N PHE A 163 -2.29 -1.17 -3.87
CA PHE A 163 -1.44 -0.08 -3.44
C PHE A 163 -0.37 0.29 -4.48
N VAL A 164 0.28 -0.70 -5.07
CA VAL A 164 1.32 -0.49 -6.10
C VAL A 164 0.73 0.07 -7.38
N ALA A 165 -0.43 -0.42 -7.83
CA ALA A 165 -1.16 0.13 -8.97
C ALA A 165 -1.55 1.60 -8.74
N ARG A 166 -2.09 1.93 -7.56
CA ARG A 166 -2.45 3.31 -7.20
C ARG A 166 -1.23 4.23 -7.05
N ALA A 167 -0.15 3.76 -6.42
CA ALA A 167 1.10 4.50 -6.28
C ALA A 167 1.75 4.81 -7.63
N VAL A 168 1.90 3.80 -8.51
CA VAL A 168 2.50 4.00 -9.84
C VAL A 168 1.61 4.87 -10.73
N SER A 169 0.28 4.74 -10.65
CA SER A 169 -0.65 5.65 -11.36
C SER A 169 -0.50 7.11 -10.91
N ALA A 170 -0.35 7.36 -9.60
CA ALA A 170 -0.11 8.70 -9.06
C ALA A 170 1.28 9.24 -9.42
N TYR A 171 2.31 8.39 -9.45
CA TYR A 171 3.64 8.72 -9.95
C TYR A 171 3.59 9.21 -11.40
N MET A 172 2.98 8.44 -12.31
CA MET A 172 2.88 8.77 -13.73
C MET A 172 2.11 10.08 -13.94
N ALA A 173 0.99 10.27 -13.23
CA ALA A 173 0.21 11.51 -13.29
C ALA A 173 0.99 12.74 -12.78
N HIS A 174 1.76 12.60 -11.70
CA HIS A 174 2.63 13.67 -11.18
C HIS A 174 3.77 14.00 -12.15
N GLU A 175 4.42 13.00 -12.73
CA GLU A 175 5.52 13.19 -13.67
C GLU A 175 5.06 13.81 -14.98
N ALA A 176 3.94 13.34 -15.56
CA ALA A 176 3.34 13.93 -16.74
C ALA A 176 2.96 15.41 -16.53
N ALA A 177 2.49 15.77 -15.34
CA ALA A 177 2.23 17.17 -14.98
C ALA A 177 3.52 18.01 -14.83
N ALA A 178 4.63 17.38 -14.41
CA ALA A 178 5.92 18.06 -14.20
C ALA A 178 6.67 18.32 -15.51
N VAL A 179 6.79 17.31 -16.40
CA VAL A 179 7.47 17.49 -17.70
C VAL A 179 6.71 18.49 -18.58
N LYS A 180 5.37 18.44 -18.57
CA LYS A 180 4.52 19.39 -19.29
C LYS A 180 4.63 20.84 -18.78
N LEU A 181 5.01 21.03 -17.52
CA LEU A 181 5.28 22.35 -16.94
C LEU A 181 6.69 22.87 -17.30
N ALA A 182 7.60 21.99 -17.72
CA ALA A 182 8.96 22.34 -18.16
C ALA A 182 9.03 22.73 -19.65
N GLU A 183 7.99 22.43 -20.44
CA GLU A 183 7.93 22.67 -21.90
C GLU A 183 9.09 21.98 -22.68
N ASP A 184 9.50 20.79 -22.21
CA ASP A 184 10.59 19.98 -22.76
C ASP A 184 10.02 18.74 -23.50
N GLU A 185 10.06 18.77 -24.84
CA GLU A 185 9.49 17.72 -25.71
C GLU A 185 10.26 16.39 -25.62
N ASP A 186 11.58 16.42 -25.41
CA ASP A 186 12.40 15.21 -25.24
C ASP A 186 12.06 14.54 -23.89
N ALA A 187 11.90 15.34 -22.82
CA ALA A 187 11.49 14.84 -21.51
C ALA A 187 10.04 14.32 -21.48
N GLU A 188 9.11 14.92 -22.23
CA GLU A 188 7.74 14.39 -22.38
C GLU A 188 7.75 13.04 -23.14
N ALA A 189 8.61 12.88 -24.14
CA ALA A 189 8.78 11.62 -24.87
C ALA A 189 9.38 10.50 -24.00
N ASP A 190 10.44 10.77 -23.24
CA ASP A 190 11.05 9.79 -22.32
C ASP A 190 10.08 9.39 -21.19
N ALA A 191 9.38 10.35 -20.59
CA ALA A 191 8.35 10.05 -19.59
C ALA A 191 7.22 9.17 -20.18
N ALA A 192 6.75 9.46 -21.39
CA ALA A 192 5.73 8.65 -22.05
C ALA A 192 6.18 7.20 -22.32
N ASN A 193 7.45 7.00 -22.69
CA ASN A 193 8.03 5.66 -22.87
C ASN A 193 8.07 4.89 -21.54
N ASP A 194 8.50 5.55 -20.46
CA ASP A 194 8.61 4.94 -19.14
C ASP A 194 7.23 4.65 -18.52
N HIS A 195 6.23 5.50 -18.77
CA HIS A 195 4.84 5.30 -18.33
C HIS A 195 4.17 4.15 -19.10
N ALA A 196 4.42 4.04 -20.40
CA ALA A 196 3.96 2.90 -21.19
C ALA A 196 4.59 1.58 -20.70
N TYR A 197 5.87 1.58 -20.33
CA TYR A 197 6.54 0.41 -19.76
C TYR A 197 6.01 0.03 -18.37
N LEU A 198 5.82 1.00 -17.46
CA LEU A 198 5.19 0.78 -16.14
C LEU A 198 3.76 0.22 -16.27
N THR A 199 2.97 0.78 -17.18
CA THR A 199 1.62 0.34 -17.51
C THR A 199 1.61 -1.12 -17.94
N ALA A 200 2.45 -1.50 -18.91
CA ALA A 200 2.54 -2.87 -19.41
C ALA A 200 3.10 -3.87 -18.38
N VAL A 201 4.05 -3.46 -17.53
CA VAL A 201 4.63 -4.31 -16.48
C VAL A 201 3.58 -4.69 -15.43
N LEU A 202 2.78 -3.72 -14.96
CA LEU A 202 1.78 -3.94 -13.91
C LEU A 202 0.37 -4.26 -14.45
N LYS A 203 0.18 -4.21 -15.79
CA LYS A 203 -1.10 -4.33 -16.51
C LYS A 203 -2.14 -3.31 -16.05
N LEU A 204 -1.75 -2.04 -16.04
CA LEU A 204 -2.64 -0.96 -15.57
C LEU A 204 -3.72 -0.58 -16.60
N ASP A 205 -3.49 -0.95 -17.86
CA ASP A 205 -4.40 -0.81 -19.01
C ASP A 205 -5.42 -1.95 -19.15
N ASP A 206 -5.23 -3.07 -18.43
CA ASP A 206 -6.14 -4.21 -18.50
C ASP A 206 -7.48 -3.88 -17.82
N SER A 207 -8.54 -3.79 -18.64
CA SER A 207 -9.91 -3.49 -18.21
C SER A 207 -10.51 -4.46 -17.18
N GLN A 208 -9.92 -5.66 -17.00
CA GLN A 208 -10.33 -6.62 -15.98
C GLN A 208 -9.59 -6.44 -14.65
N ASN A 209 -8.54 -5.61 -14.60
CA ASN A 209 -7.72 -5.42 -13.42
C ASN A 209 -8.45 -4.59 -12.33
N PRO A 210 -8.87 -5.19 -11.21
CA PRO A 210 -9.60 -4.49 -10.15
C PRO A 210 -8.71 -3.56 -9.32
N CYS A 211 -7.38 -3.60 -9.51
CA CYS A 211 -6.43 -2.72 -8.82
C CYS A 211 -6.38 -1.31 -9.41
N CYS A 212 -6.95 -1.11 -10.61
CA CYS A 212 -7.03 0.18 -11.31
C CYS A 212 -8.35 0.93 -11.07
N ALA A 213 -9.34 0.30 -10.43
CA ALA A 213 -10.60 0.93 -10.07
C ALA A 213 -10.41 1.86 -8.85
N ALA A 214 -10.91 3.09 -8.96
CA ALA A 214 -10.85 4.14 -7.93
C ALA A 214 -12.22 4.39 -7.28
#